data_AF-B3ETE1-F1
#
_entry.id   AF-B3ETE1-F1
#
_cell.length_a   1.000
_cell.length_b   1.000
_cell.length_c   1.000
_cell.angle_alpha   90.00
_cell.angle_beta   90.00
_cell.angle_gamma   90.00
#
_symmetry.space_group_name_H-M   'P 1'
#
loop_
_entity.id
_entity.type
_entity.pdbx_description
1 polymer ?
#
loop_
_entity_poly.entity_id
_entity_poly.type
_entity_poly.pdbx_seq_one_letter_code
_entity_poly.pdbx_strand_id
1 'polypeptide(L)'
;MKKILALVMACGLISQNLAHIQSSILTQDQLIEILADLELAKAMLYTSEDNKQTEIDNLFQEQAQLIYETHATDAVTLQESYIEYLNNPIRLQWLYDQLIVRLEKLLREEIIEK
;
A
#
# COMPACT_ATOMS: atom_id res chain seq x y z
N MET A 1 -35.53 -7.63 32.96
CA MET A 1 -34.80 -7.04 31.82
C MET A 1 -33.36 -6.72 32.22
N LYS A 2 -32.43 -7.69 32.12
CA LYS A 2 -30.99 -7.52 32.46
C LYS A 2 -30.07 -8.45 31.63
N LYS A 3 -30.24 -8.50 30.30
CA LYS A 3 -29.37 -9.35 29.44
C LYS A 3 -28.88 -8.71 28.14
N ILE A 4 -29.14 -7.42 27.90
CA ILE A 4 -28.77 -6.76 26.62
C ILE A 4 -27.49 -5.89 26.75
N LEU A 5 -26.97 -5.67 27.96
CA LEU A 5 -25.79 -4.80 28.16
C LEU A 5 -24.42 -5.48 27.95
N ALA A 6 -24.37 -6.79 27.71
CA ALA A 6 -23.09 -7.49 27.51
C ALA A 6 -22.59 -7.45 26.05
N LEU A 7 -23.45 -7.18 25.06
CA LEU A 7 -23.07 -7.24 23.65
C LEU A 7 -22.35 -5.97 23.17
N VAL A 8 -22.57 -4.83 23.83
CA VAL A 8 -21.97 -3.54 23.44
C VAL A 8 -20.51 -3.43 23.91
N MET A 9 -20.10 -4.18 24.95
CA MET A 9 -18.70 -4.18 25.41
C MET A 9 -17.77 -5.06 24.57
N ALA A 10 -18.31 -5.97 23.74
CA ALA A 10 -17.49 -6.77 22.83
C ALA A 10 -17.02 -5.97 21.60
N CYS A 11 -17.76 -4.95 21.17
CA CYS A 11 -17.34 -4.08 20.07
C CYS A 11 -16.31 -3.01 20.49
N GLY A 12 -16.25 -2.64 21.76
CA GLY A 12 -15.27 -1.67 22.27
C GLY A 12 -13.84 -2.22 22.40
N LEU A 13 -13.68 -3.54 22.48
CA LEU A 13 -12.36 -4.20 22.57
C LEU A 13 -11.81 -4.63 21.21
N ILE A 14 -12.63 -4.68 20.15
CA ILE A 14 -12.16 -4.99 18.79
C ILE A 14 -11.57 -3.74 18.11
N SER A 15 -11.96 -2.53 18.56
CA SER A 15 -11.41 -1.27 18.02
C SER A 15 -9.96 -0.97 18.44
N GLN A 16 -9.38 -1.73 19.39
CA GLN A 16 -7.97 -1.53 19.77
C GLN A 16 -6.98 -2.31 18.89
N ASN A 17 -7.46 -3.17 17.98
CA ASN A 17 -6.61 -3.95 17.08
C ASN A 17 -6.55 -3.40 15.64
N LEU A 18 -7.12 -2.22 15.39
CA LEU A 18 -7.24 -1.63 14.04
C LEU A 18 -6.35 -0.40 13.82
N ALA A 19 -5.44 -0.09 14.73
CA ALA A 19 -4.50 1.01 14.54
C ALA A 19 -3.18 0.82 15.31
N HIS A 20 -2.72 -0.42 15.47
CA HIS A 20 -1.31 -0.60 15.79
C HIS A 20 -0.58 -0.54 14.45
N ILE A 21 -0.15 0.67 14.05
CA ILE A 21 0.94 0.82 13.08
C ILE A 21 2.09 0.03 13.69
N GLN A 22 2.26 -1.19 13.21
CA GLN A 22 3.28 -2.08 13.70
C GLN A 22 4.56 -1.55 13.05
N SER A 23 5.41 -0.88 13.84
CA SER A 23 6.75 -0.44 13.41
C SER A 23 7.68 -1.66 13.24
N SER A 24 7.24 -2.61 12.43
CA SER A 24 7.98 -3.76 12.00
C SER A 24 8.25 -3.58 10.52
N ILE A 25 9.49 -3.78 10.11
CA ILE A 25 9.91 -3.89 8.71
C ILE A 25 8.86 -4.72 7.95
N LEU A 26 8.38 -4.17 6.83
CA LEU A 26 7.40 -4.84 5.98
C LEU A 26 7.98 -6.15 5.49
N THR A 27 7.15 -7.20 5.48
CA THR A 27 7.50 -8.39 4.72
C THR A 27 7.62 -8.02 3.25
N GLN A 28 8.37 -8.81 2.51
CA GLN A 28 8.54 -8.58 1.09
C GLN A 28 7.21 -8.57 0.33
N ASP A 29 6.29 -9.48 0.65
CA ASP A 29 4.99 -9.54 0.00
C ASP A 29 4.20 -8.25 0.24
N GLN A 30 4.21 -7.73 1.48
CA GLN A 30 3.59 -6.44 1.81
C GLN A 30 4.23 -5.29 1.04
N LEU A 31 5.56 -5.26 0.98
CA LEU A 31 6.31 -4.26 0.22
C LEU A 31 5.94 -4.30 -1.27
N ILE A 32 5.81 -5.49 -1.86
CA ILE A 32 5.42 -5.67 -3.26
C ILE A 32 4.00 -5.15 -3.51
N GLU A 33 3.03 -5.48 -2.66
CA GLU A 33 1.65 -5.00 -2.82
C GLU A 33 1.57 -3.46 -2.74
N ILE A 34 2.24 -2.85 -1.76
CA ILE A 34 2.27 -1.38 -1.62
C ILE A 34 2.94 -0.73 -2.84
N LEU A 35 4.08 -1.27 -3.30
CA LEU A 35 4.76 -0.75 -4.48
C LEU A 35 3.91 -0.90 -5.75
N ALA A 36 3.16 -2.00 -5.90
CA ALA A 36 2.27 -2.21 -7.04
C ALA A 36 1.16 -1.15 -7.07
N ASP A 37 0.51 -0.88 -5.94
CA ASP A 37 -0.54 0.12 -5.83
C ASP A 37 -0.01 1.54 -6.11
N LEU A 38 1.19 1.86 -5.62
CA LEU A 38 1.84 3.15 -5.90
C LEU A 38 2.17 3.33 -7.37
N GLU A 39 2.70 2.29 -8.04
CA GLU A 39 2.99 2.35 -9.48
C GLU A 39 1.71 2.46 -10.32
N LEU A 40 0.62 1.81 -9.91
CA LEU A 40 -0.69 1.98 -10.56
C LEU A 40 -1.23 3.40 -10.38
N ALA A 41 -1.20 3.94 -9.15
CA ALA A 41 -1.64 5.31 -8.89
C ALA A 41 -0.82 6.32 -9.70
N LYS A 42 0.50 6.10 -9.79
CA LYS A 42 1.39 6.91 -10.63
C LYS A 42 1.04 6.77 -12.11
N ALA A 43 0.84 5.55 -12.60
CA ALA A 43 0.48 5.30 -13.98
C ALA A 43 -0.85 5.98 -14.35
N MET A 44 -1.82 6.04 -13.44
CA MET A 44 -3.11 6.71 -13.65
C MET A 44 -3.00 8.24 -13.69
N LEU A 45 -2.11 8.82 -12.88
CA LEU A 45 -2.00 10.27 -12.74
C LEU A 45 -1.02 10.90 -13.74
N TYR A 46 0.04 10.19 -14.11
CA TYR A 46 1.11 10.72 -14.98
C TYR A 46 0.90 10.33 -16.47
N THR A 47 -0.34 10.11 -16.91
CA THR A 47 -0.65 9.74 -18.30
C THR A 47 -0.58 10.90 -19.31
N SER A 48 -0.46 12.16 -18.87
CA SER A 48 -0.55 13.34 -19.75
C SER A 48 0.61 14.31 -19.55
N GLU A 49 1.19 14.80 -20.65
CA GLU A 49 2.19 15.89 -20.70
C GLU A 49 1.57 17.27 -20.40
N ASP A 50 0.77 17.38 -19.34
CA ASP A 50 0.09 18.63 -19.00
C ASP A 50 0.99 19.51 -18.12
N ASN A 51 0.93 20.85 -18.32
CA ASN A 51 1.75 21.84 -17.58
C ASN A 51 1.36 22.01 -16.10
N LYS A 52 0.69 21.02 -15.50
CA LYS A 52 0.11 21.05 -14.15
C LYS A 52 0.82 20.09 -13.20
N GLN A 53 2.14 19.98 -13.33
CA GLN A 53 2.94 19.04 -12.54
C GLN A 53 2.66 19.10 -11.03
N THR A 54 2.54 20.30 -10.46
CA THR A 54 2.23 20.48 -9.03
C THR A 54 0.86 19.91 -8.63
N GLU A 55 -0.15 20.00 -9.49
CA GLU A 55 -1.50 19.45 -9.21
C GLU A 55 -1.44 17.91 -9.22
N ILE A 56 -0.74 17.35 -10.20
CA ILE A 56 -0.52 15.89 -10.33
C ILE A 56 0.25 15.36 -9.12
N ASP A 57 1.31 16.06 -8.70
CA ASP A 57 2.12 15.67 -7.55
C ASP A 57 1.30 15.66 -6.26
N ASN A 58 0.45 16.68 -6.04
CA ASN A 58 -0.44 16.74 -4.87
C ASN A 58 -1.45 15.58 -4.88
N LEU A 59 -2.08 15.31 -6.02
CA LEU A 59 -2.99 14.17 -6.17
C LEU A 59 -2.28 12.85 -5.90
N PHE A 60 -1.04 12.70 -6.36
CA PHE A 60 -0.26 11.50 -6.08
C PHE A 60 0.04 11.34 -4.60
N GLN A 61 0.38 12.42 -3.88
CA GLN A 61 0.59 12.38 -2.43
C GLN A 61 -0.69 11.98 -1.67
N GLU A 62 -1.86 12.50 -2.09
CA GLU A 62 -3.15 12.11 -1.51
C GLU A 62 -3.43 10.61 -1.73
N GLN A 63 -3.18 10.09 -2.94
CA GLN A 63 -3.36 8.67 -3.23
C GLN A 63 -2.36 7.79 -2.47
N ALA A 64 -1.09 8.21 -2.39
CA ALA A 64 -0.08 7.49 -1.62
C ALA A 64 -0.48 7.36 -0.15
N GLN A 65 -1.04 8.41 0.44
CA GLN A 65 -1.54 8.39 1.81
C GLN A 65 -2.67 7.36 1.98
N LEU A 66 -3.64 7.30 1.06
CA LEU A 66 -4.72 6.32 1.08
C LEU A 66 -4.21 4.87 0.93
N ILE A 67 -3.18 4.66 0.10
CA ILE A 67 -2.52 3.37 -0.05
C ILE A 67 -1.87 2.94 1.27
N TYR A 68 -1.14 3.84 1.94
CA TYR A 68 -0.52 3.53 3.23
C TYR A 68 -1.55 3.14 4.29
N GLU A 69 -2.66 3.87 4.36
CA GLU A 69 -3.77 3.55 5.26
C GLU A 69 -4.39 2.18 4.95
N THR A 70 -4.57 1.86 3.68
CA THR A 70 -5.10 0.56 3.21
C THR A 70 -4.22 -0.60 3.64
N HIS A 71 -2.90 -0.41 3.60
CA HIS A 71 -1.91 -1.41 4.00
C HIS A 71 -1.51 -1.33 5.48
N ALA A 72 -2.19 -0.49 6.28
CA ALA A 72 -1.88 -0.25 7.70
C ALA A 72 -0.40 0.07 7.96
N THR A 73 0.21 0.86 7.07
CA THR A 73 1.62 1.28 7.11
C THR A 73 1.73 2.81 7.04
N ASP A 74 2.96 3.32 7.03
CA ASP A 74 3.27 4.71 6.71
C ASP A 74 4.48 4.82 5.76
N ALA A 75 4.73 6.03 5.26
CA ALA A 75 5.82 6.33 4.33
C ALA A 75 7.21 6.04 4.91
N VAL A 76 7.39 6.22 6.22
CA VAL A 76 8.68 6.00 6.89
C VAL A 76 8.98 4.51 6.96
N THR A 77 8.02 3.71 7.38
CA THR A 77 8.11 2.25 7.45
C THR A 77 8.35 1.65 6.06
N LEU A 78 7.68 2.17 5.03
CA LEU A 78 7.94 1.79 3.63
C LEU A 78 9.39 2.08 3.23
N GLN A 79 9.86 3.30 3.50
CA GLN A 79 11.22 3.72 3.16
C GLN A 79 12.27 2.87 3.87
N GLU A 80 12.12 2.64 5.18
CA GLU A 80 13.02 1.81 5.97
C GLU A 80 13.06 0.37 5.44
N SER A 81 11.90 -0.20 5.13
CA SER A 81 11.79 -1.55 4.56
C SER A 81 12.45 -1.66 3.18
N TYR A 82 12.33 -0.63 2.35
CA TYR A 82 12.91 -0.61 1.01
C TYR A 82 14.44 -0.42 1.03
N ILE A 83 14.99 0.33 1.99
CA ILE A 83 16.44 0.54 2.15
C ILE A 83 17.20 -0.78 2.33
N GLU A 84 16.58 -1.80 2.93
CA GLU A 84 17.20 -3.12 3.08
C GLU A 84 17.53 -3.78 1.73
N TYR A 85 16.74 -3.49 0.69
CA TYR A 85 16.93 -4.02 -0.66
C TYR A 85 17.92 -3.18 -1.47
N LEU A 86 17.95 -1.86 -1.25
CA LEU A 86 18.85 -0.94 -1.97
C LEU A 86 20.33 -1.27 -1.80
N ASN A 87 20.71 -1.84 -0.65
CA ASN A 87 22.09 -2.21 -0.36
C ASN A 87 22.51 -3.56 -0.95
N ASN A 88 21.61 -4.29 -1.63
CA ASN A 88 21.89 -5.58 -2.25
C ASN A 88 21.25 -5.69 -3.64
N PRO A 89 22.05 -5.51 -4.72
CA PRO A 89 21.53 -5.50 -6.09
C PRO A 89 20.74 -6.76 -6.49
N ILE A 90 21.14 -7.94 -6.01
CA ILE A 90 20.46 -9.21 -6.33
C ILE A 90 19.07 -9.24 -5.67
N ARG A 91 18.96 -8.79 -4.42
CA ARG A 91 17.67 -8.71 -3.73
C ARG A 91 16.77 -7.63 -4.34
N LEU A 92 17.35 -6.50 -4.74
CA LEU A 92 16.61 -5.44 -5.42
C LEU A 92 16.04 -5.93 -6.74
N GLN A 93 16.86 -6.59 -7.58
CA GLN A 93 16.39 -7.17 -8.83
C GLN A 93 15.23 -8.14 -8.59
N TRP A 94 15.39 -9.05 -7.62
CA TRP A 94 14.34 -10.02 -7.32
C TRP A 94 13.04 -9.37 -6.81
N LEU A 95 13.13 -8.29 -6.02
CA LEU A 95 11.97 -7.50 -5.61
C LEU A 95 11.22 -6.95 -6.84
N TYR A 96 11.95 -6.38 -7.80
CA TYR A 96 11.36 -5.86 -9.04
C TYR A 96 10.76 -6.97 -9.92
N ASP A 97 11.40 -8.13 -10.01
CA ASP A 97 10.86 -9.27 -10.76
C ASP A 97 9.48 -9.68 -10.18
N GLN A 98 9.35 -9.73 -8.85
CA GLN A 98 8.08 -10.02 -8.20
C GLN A 98 7.04 -8.90 -8.39
N LEU A 99 7.47 -7.64 -8.31
CA LEU A 99 6.60 -6.49 -8.58
C LEU A 99 6.01 -6.53 -9.99
N ILE A 100 6.83 -6.84 -11.00
CA ILE A 100 6.37 -7.00 -12.39
C ILE A 100 5.33 -8.11 -12.48
N VAL A 101 5.59 -9.28 -11.90
CA VAL A 101 4.64 -10.40 -11.88
C VAL A 101 3.31 -9.99 -11.25
N ARG A 102 3.34 -9.22 -10.16
CA ARG A 102 2.14 -8.72 -9.49
C ARG A 102 1.35 -7.76 -10.38
N LEU A 103 2.02 -6.79 -11.01
CA LEU A 103 1.39 -5.83 -11.93
C LEU A 103 0.77 -6.53 -13.15
N GLU A 104 1.46 -7.50 -13.73
CA GLU A 104 0.91 -8.29 -14.83
C GLU A 104 -0.34 -9.08 -14.42
N LYS A 105 -0.37 -9.58 -13.18
CA LYS A 105 -1.55 -10.28 -12.66
C LYS A 105 -2.74 -9.33 -12.53
N LEU A 106 -2.53 -8.13 -11.99
CA LEU A 106 -3.56 -7.08 -11.89
C LEU A 106 -4.10 -6.71 -13.27
N LEU A 107 -3.22 -6.54 -14.25
CA LEU A 107 -3.61 -6.25 -15.64
C LEU A 107 -4.48 -7.37 -16.23
N ARG A 108 -4.14 -8.64 -15.98
CA ARG A 108 -4.93 -9.78 -16.45
C ARG A 108 -6.30 -9.86 -15.76
N GLU A 109 -6.37 -9.58 -14.46
CA GLU A 109 -7.63 -9.55 -13.70
C GLU A 109 -8.56 -8.44 -14.23
N GLU A 110 -8.04 -7.25 -14.53
CA GLU A 110 -8.83 -6.16 -15.13
C GLU A 110 -9.42 -6.52 -16.50
N ILE A 111 -8.68 -7.28 -17.32
CA ILE A 111 -9.14 -7.73 -18.65
C ILE A 111 -10.28 -8.76 -18.53
N ILE A 112 -10.31 -9.57 -17.48
CA ILE A 112 -11.33 -10.61 -17.29
C ILE A 112 -12.65 -10.02 -16.77
N GLU A 113 -12.59 -8.90 -16.05
CA GLU A 113 -13.77 -8.22 -15.49
C GLU A 113 -14.47 -7.25 -16.48
N LYS A 114 -13.91 -7.06 -17.69
CA LYS A 114 -14.47 -6.24 -18.78
C LYS A 114 -15.16 -7.09 -19.85
#